data_AF-A0A5C7LAY6-F1
#
_entry.id   AF-A0A5C7LAY6-F1
#
_cell.length_a   1.000
_cell.length_b   1.000
_cell.length_c   1.000
_cell.angle_alpha   90.00
_cell.angle_beta   90.00
_cell.angle_gamma   90.00
#
_symmetry.space_group_name_H-M   'P 1'
#
loop_
_entity.id
_entity.type
_entity.pdbx_description
1 polymer ?
#
loop_
_entity_poly.entity_id
_entity_poly.type
_entity_poly.pdbx_seq_one_letter_code
_entity_poly.pdbx_strand_id
1 'polypeptide(L)'
;MGFLDRLANGLGTLLGVLVDTTVQVIAGIKRGYEAYKRQGGATGANVVDDLTRKKDRLRSVNDEIMHLRNQRMSSGSLNDRARRRWDDLRAERDQLLSELNQGKEVRAAEKIIESENVIDKVEIDLETTHVLQYNAFADTLGKTCRICGRPMKLQWKRDLSVAEPKDFYWGCTGWYIQQGDKRVCTHTEKLQRNDYGLMTDTTAPEFSVTAEEFGIILTDKGTEDVIDTRLRDLKSDLAKRHRGVELATCPVHGENMVLRRKQNATGLLDAYFLACPYWQPNNAGCTFIEKLKSGSQLAALLKSETGRGVL
;
A
#
# COMPACT_ATOMS: atom_id res chain seq x y z
N MET A 1 18.75 -6.83 -4.19
CA MET A 1 18.50 -6.93 -2.73
C MET A 1 18.14 -5.53 -2.26
N GLY A 2 17.05 -5.39 -1.50
CA GLY A 2 16.66 -4.11 -0.92
C GLY A 2 17.69 -3.63 0.08
N PHE A 3 17.80 -2.32 0.29
CA PHE A 3 18.77 -1.78 1.25
C PHE A 3 18.18 -1.69 2.67
N LEU A 4 16.85 -1.79 2.79
CA LEU A 4 16.17 -1.95 4.07
C LEU A 4 16.09 -3.45 4.40
N ASP A 5 16.93 -3.91 5.31
CA ASP A 5 16.84 -5.25 5.92
C ASP A 5 15.61 -5.41 6.84
N ARG A 6 14.67 -4.45 6.81
CA ARG A 6 13.51 -4.37 7.71
C ARG A 6 12.24 -4.14 6.91
N LEU A 7 11.11 -4.56 7.49
CA LEU A 7 9.81 -4.28 6.91
C LEU A 7 9.48 -2.82 7.11
N ALA A 8 9.11 -2.13 6.03
CA ALA A 8 8.76 -0.72 6.06
C ALA A 8 7.54 -0.44 5.18
N ASN A 9 6.93 0.74 5.30
CA ASN A 9 5.92 1.20 4.36
C ASN A 9 6.04 2.71 4.06
N GLY A 10 5.24 3.19 3.11
CA GLY A 10 5.24 4.62 2.71
C GLY A 10 4.75 5.59 3.80
N LEU A 11 4.20 5.09 4.91
CA LEU A 11 3.87 5.92 6.08
C LEU A 11 5.10 6.25 6.92
N GLY A 12 6.26 5.65 6.65
CA GLY A 12 7.44 5.77 7.51
C GLY A 12 7.40 4.82 8.70
N THR A 13 6.52 3.82 8.67
CA THR A 13 6.44 2.81 9.73
C THR A 13 7.39 1.67 9.43
N LEU A 14 8.13 1.23 10.44
CA LEU A 14 8.85 -0.03 10.46
C LEU A 14 8.03 -1.09 11.18
N LEU A 15 7.95 -2.28 10.60
CA LEU A 15 7.28 -3.44 11.18
C LEU A 15 8.33 -4.49 11.53
N GLY A 16 8.06 -5.34 12.52
CA GLY A 16 9.00 -6.41 12.86
C GLY A 16 10.13 -5.96 13.80
N VAL A 17 10.00 -4.82 14.48
CA VAL A 17 11.12 -4.21 15.21
C VAL A 17 11.30 -4.82 16.59
N LEU A 18 12.37 -5.62 16.72
CA LEU A 18 12.75 -6.33 17.94
C LEU A 18 13.65 -5.56 18.91
N VAL A 19 14.30 -4.50 18.43
CA VAL A 19 15.32 -3.77 19.21
C VAL A 19 14.64 -2.82 20.19
N ASP A 20 15.20 -2.72 21.40
CA ASP A 20 14.59 -1.95 22.49
C ASP A 20 14.64 -0.43 22.31
N THR A 21 15.50 0.10 21.43
CA THR A 21 15.66 1.55 21.26
C THR A 21 15.49 2.00 19.81
N THR A 22 14.61 2.98 19.59
CA THR A 22 14.41 3.65 18.30
C THR A 22 15.71 4.22 17.72
N VAL A 23 16.56 4.77 18.59
CA VAL A 23 17.86 5.35 18.23
C VAL A 23 18.74 4.35 17.47
N GLN A 24 18.85 3.10 17.95
CA GLN A 24 19.68 2.09 17.28
C GLN A 24 19.12 1.70 15.91
N VAL A 25 17.80 1.65 15.79
CA VAL A 25 17.11 1.29 14.54
C VAL A 25 17.32 2.38 13.49
N ILE A 26 17.06 3.63 13.85
CA ILE A 26 17.23 4.80 12.97
C ILE A 26 18.71 4.98 12.59
N ALA A 27 19.64 4.81 13.52
CA ALA A 27 21.08 4.85 13.21
C ALA A 27 21.48 3.81 12.16
N GLY A 28 20.90 2.61 12.22
CA GLY A 28 21.07 1.58 11.19
C GLY A 28 20.57 2.03 9.81
N ILE A 29 19.38 2.64 9.76
CA ILE A 29 18.79 3.16 8.52
C ILE A 29 19.63 4.30 7.94
N LYS A 30 20.05 5.26 8.78
CA LYS A 30 20.96 6.34 8.37
C LYS A 30 22.25 5.79 7.75
N ARG A 31 22.88 4.78 8.37
CA ARG A 31 24.08 4.14 7.81
C ARG A 31 23.82 3.48 6.45
N GLY A 32 22.72 2.74 6.31
CA GLY A 32 22.34 2.11 5.04
C GLY A 32 22.06 3.13 3.94
N TYR A 33 21.30 4.18 4.26
CA TYR A 33 20.99 5.29 3.37
C TYR A 33 22.25 6.04 2.91
N GLU A 34 23.17 6.37 3.83
CA GLU A 34 24.45 7.01 3.49
C GLU A 34 25.39 6.09 2.70
N ALA A 35 25.33 4.76 2.90
CA ALA A 35 26.07 3.82 2.07
C ALA A 35 25.52 3.78 0.63
N TYR A 36 24.19 3.71 0.48
CA TYR A 36 23.52 3.77 -0.82
C TYR A 36 23.85 5.07 -1.57
N LYS A 37 23.80 6.21 -0.89
CA LYS A 37 24.20 7.51 -1.45
C LYS A 37 25.66 7.53 -1.89
N ARG A 38 26.59 7.01 -1.07
CA ARG A 38 28.02 6.90 -1.43
C ARG A 38 28.29 6.02 -2.64
N GLN A 39 27.44 5.04 -2.91
CA GLN A 39 27.51 4.19 -4.10
C GLN A 39 26.88 4.83 -5.35
N GLY A 40 26.46 6.10 -5.28
CA GLY A 40 25.84 6.81 -6.40
C GLY A 40 24.32 6.62 -6.50
N GLY A 41 23.69 6.09 -5.46
CA GLY A 41 22.23 5.95 -5.40
C GLY A 41 21.51 7.30 -5.45
N ALA A 42 20.45 7.39 -6.25
CA ALA A 42 19.64 8.60 -6.34
C ALA A 42 18.80 8.81 -5.06
N THR A 43 18.78 10.04 -4.55
CA THR A 43 18.06 10.44 -3.33
C THR A 43 17.37 11.81 -3.53
N GLY A 44 16.48 12.18 -2.60
CA GLY A 44 15.76 13.46 -2.60
C GLY A 44 14.97 13.71 -3.89
N ALA A 45 15.13 14.90 -4.48
CA ALA A 45 14.44 15.27 -5.72
C ALA A 45 14.78 14.31 -6.88
N ASN A 46 16.01 13.82 -6.96
CA ASN A 46 16.44 12.95 -8.06
C ASN A 46 15.71 11.61 -8.05
N VAL A 47 15.48 11.01 -6.87
CA VAL A 47 14.70 9.77 -6.78
C VAL A 47 13.23 10.01 -7.08
N VAL A 48 12.68 11.18 -6.71
CA VAL A 48 11.29 11.55 -7.01
C VAL A 48 11.07 11.68 -8.53
N ASP A 49 11.95 12.39 -9.22
CA ASP A 49 11.87 12.57 -10.67
C ASP A 49 12.03 11.23 -11.41
N ASP A 50 12.96 10.40 -10.95
CA ASP A 50 13.19 9.08 -11.52
C ASP A 50 12.01 8.13 -11.31
N LEU A 51 11.45 8.10 -10.11
CA LEU A 51 10.22 7.36 -9.81
C LEU A 51 9.04 7.85 -10.66
N THR A 52 8.94 9.16 -10.90
CA THR A 52 7.88 9.74 -11.73
C THR A 52 7.98 9.24 -13.17
N ARG A 53 9.16 9.34 -13.80
CA ARG A 53 9.38 8.80 -15.16
C ARG A 53 9.09 7.31 -15.25
N LYS A 54 9.51 6.53 -14.26
CA LYS A 54 9.27 5.08 -14.21
C LYS A 54 7.78 4.75 -14.05
N LYS A 55 7.03 5.53 -13.25
CA LYS A 55 5.58 5.40 -13.13
C LYS A 55 4.86 5.70 -14.45
N ASP A 56 5.27 6.74 -15.17
CA ASP A 56 4.69 7.08 -16.47
C ASP A 56 4.98 6.00 -17.53
N ARG A 57 6.20 5.45 -17.50
CA ARG A 57 6.55 4.31 -18.36
C ARG A 57 5.74 3.07 -18.01
N LEU A 58 5.60 2.76 -16.72
CA LEU A 58 4.79 1.64 -16.24
C LEU A 58 3.33 1.76 -16.70
N ARG A 59 2.73 2.94 -16.61
CA ARG A 59 1.38 3.21 -17.11
C ARG A 59 1.28 2.93 -18.61
N SER A 60 2.23 3.45 -19.40
CA SER A 60 2.27 3.22 -20.85
C SER A 60 2.38 1.73 -21.20
N VAL A 61 3.22 0.99 -20.47
CA VAL A 61 3.38 -0.46 -20.62
C VAL A 61 2.07 -1.19 -20.27
N ASN A 62 1.43 -0.82 -19.16
CA ASN A 62 0.17 -1.43 -18.74
C ASN A 62 -0.97 -1.13 -19.73
N ASP A 63 -1.05 0.08 -20.27
CA ASP A 63 -2.04 0.45 -21.30
C ASP A 63 -1.90 -0.44 -22.55
N GLU A 64 -0.67 -0.68 -22.99
CA GLU A 64 -0.40 -1.54 -24.14
C GLU A 64 -0.71 -3.01 -23.85
N ILE A 65 -0.37 -3.51 -22.65
CA ILE A 65 -0.78 -4.85 -22.18
C ILE A 65 -2.31 -4.94 -22.20
N MET A 66 -3.03 -3.95 -21.70
CA MET A 66 -4.49 -3.98 -21.66
C MET A 66 -5.10 -3.94 -23.08
N HIS A 67 -4.51 -3.17 -24.00
CA HIS A 67 -4.91 -3.16 -25.40
C HIS A 67 -4.78 -4.55 -26.04
N LEU A 68 -3.61 -5.18 -25.91
CA LEU A 68 -3.37 -6.53 -26.43
C LEU A 68 -4.28 -7.58 -25.76
N ARG A 69 -4.64 -7.39 -24.49
CA ARG A 69 -5.56 -8.29 -23.76
C ARG A 69 -6.94 -8.23 -24.40
N ASN A 70 -7.42 -7.01 -24.64
CA ASN A 70 -8.72 -6.77 -25.26
C ASN A 70 -8.76 -7.32 -26.69
N GLN A 71 -7.68 -7.12 -27.46
CA GLN A 71 -7.54 -7.72 -28.79
C GLN A 71 -7.63 -9.26 -28.70
N ARG A 72 -6.91 -9.89 -27.78
CA ARG A 72 -7.00 -11.35 -27.59
C ARG A 72 -8.42 -11.81 -27.24
N MET A 73 -9.12 -11.07 -26.39
CA MET A 73 -10.50 -11.41 -26.00
C MET A 73 -11.47 -11.28 -27.17
N SER A 74 -11.26 -10.31 -28.08
CA SER A 74 -12.15 -10.11 -29.23
C SER A 74 -11.85 -11.06 -30.40
N SER A 75 -10.57 -11.33 -30.71
CA SER A 75 -10.16 -12.19 -31.84
C SER A 75 -9.88 -13.65 -31.45
N GLY A 76 -10.00 -14.00 -30.17
CA GLY A 76 -9.71 -15.34 -29.62
C GLY A 76 -8.22 -15.69 -29.53
N SER A 77 -7.36 -15.05 -30.31
CA SER A 77 -5.90 -15.26 -30.28
C SER A 77 -5.12 -14.01 -30.67
N LEU A 78 -3.85 -13.96 -30.24
CA LEU A 78 -2.87 -12.98 -30.72
C LEU A 78 -1.99 -13.61 -31.80
N ASN A 79 -1.68 -12.84 -32.84
CA ASN A 79 -0.66 -13.19 -33.83
C ASN A 79 0.74 -13.23 -33.17
N ASP A 80 1.72 -13.82 -33.85
CA ASP A 80 3.05 -14.06 -33.26
C ASP A 80 3.77 -12.77 -32.88
N ARG A 81 3.62 -11.69 -33.66
CA ARG A 81 4.22 -10.39 -33.34
C ARG A 81 3.61 -9.81 -32.06
N ALA A 82 2.29 -9.84 -31.94
CA ALA A 82 1.57 -9.37 -30.76
C ALA A 82 1.87 -10.22 -29.52
N ARG A 83 2.09 -11.53 -29.71
CA ARG A 83 2.50 -12.44 -28.63
C ARG A 83 3.90 -12.13 -28.11
N ARG A 84 4.89 -11.92 -28.99
CA ARG A 84 6.23 -11.50 -28.57
C ARG A 84 6.20 -10.16 -27.83
N ARG A 85 5.48 -9.17 -28.40
CA ARG A 85 5.31 -7.86 -27.75
C ARG A 85 4.66 -7.98 -26.38
N TRP A 86 3.66 -8.85 -26.23
CA TRP A 86 3.03 -9.12 -24.95
C TRP A 86 4.01 -9.65 -23.91
N ASP A 87 4.86 -10.59 -24.28
CA ASP A 87 5.87 -11.17 -23.37
C ASP A 87 6.95 -10.13 -23.01
N ASP A 88 7.42 -9.34 -23.98
CA ASP A 88 8.38 -8.25 -23.77
C ASP A 88 7.85 -7.20 -22.78
N LEU A 89 6.59 -6.77 -22.97
CA LEU A 89 5.94 -5.79 -22.08
C LEU A 89 5.80 -6.31 -20.65
N ARG A 90 5.56 -7.62 -20.47
CA ARG A 90 5.46 -8.21 -19.14
C ARG A 90 6.81 -8.27 -18.45
N ALA A 91 7.87 -8.61 -19.19
CA ALA A 91 9.23 -8.57 -18.66
C ALA A 91 9.63 -7.13 -18.29
N GLU A 92 9.34 -6.16 -19.15
CA GLU A 92 9.57 -4.74 -18.87
C GLU A 92 8.80 -4.26 -17.63
N ARG A 93 7.52 -4.64 -17.51
CA ARG A 93 6.74 -4.34 -16.32
C ARG A 93 7.38 -4.92 -15.06
N ASP A 94 7.76 -6.19 -15.07
CA ASP A 94 8.35 -6.84 -13.90
C ASP A 94 9.68 -6.16 -13.48
N GLN A 95 10.47 -5.70 -14.45
CA GLN A 95 11.66 -4.87 -14.19
C GLN A 95 11.30 -3.53 -13.55
N LEU A 96 10.35 -2.78 -14.15
CA LEU A 96 9.91 -1.49 -13.62
C LEU A 96 9.35 -1.61 -12.19
N LEU A 97 8.60 -2.67 -11.89
CA LEU A 97 8.10 -2.95 -10.55
C LEU A 97 9.23 -3.13 -9.53
N SER A 98 10.29 -3.84 -9.90
CA SER A 98 11.46 -4.02 -9.05
C SER A 98 12.14 -2.68 -8.76
N GLU A 99 12.37 -1.86 -9.79
CA GLU A 99 13.01 -0.56 -9.66
C GLU A 99 12.16 0.43 -8.85
N LEU A 100 10.85 0.45 -9.07
CA LEU A 100 9.92 1.27 -8.29
C LEU A 100 9.88 0.85 -6.82
N ASN A 101 9.94 -0.44 -6.52
CA ASN A 101 10.01 -0.92 -5.12
C ASN A 101 11.31 -0.47 -4.44
N GLN A 102 12.45 -0.51 -5.14
CA GLN A 102 13.70 0.02 -4.61
C GLN A 102 13.59 1.52 -4.31
N GLY A 103 13.03 2.31 -5.22
CA GLY A 103 12.83 3.74 -4.97
C GLY A 103 11.84 4.01 -3.82
N LYS A 104 10.81 3.17 -3.63
CA LYS A 104 9.94 3.24 -2.44
C LYS A 104 10.69 2.98 -1.15
N GLU A 105 11.65 2.05 -1.13
CA GLU A 105 12.51 1.84 0.05
C GLU A 105 13.29 3.12 0.37
N VAL A 106 13.84 3.80 -0.66
CA VAL A 106 14.62 5.04 -0.47
C VAL A 106 13.73 6.11 0.15
N ARG A 107 12.53 6.30 -0.40
CA ARG A 107 11.53 7.26 0.12
C ARG A 107 11.08 6.92 1.54
N ALA A 108 10.91 5.65 1.87
CA ALA A 108 10.56 5.23 3.22
C ALA A 108 11.70 5.54 4.20
N ALA A 109 12.96 5.30 3.83
CA ALA A 109 14.11 5.65 4.66
C ALA A 109 14.26 7.16 4.85
N GLU A 110 14.12 7.96 3.78
CA GLU A 110 14.11 9.43 3.86
C GLU A 110 13.07 9.91 4.88
N LYS A 111 11.83 9.42 4.75
CA LYS A 111 10.74 9.78 5.66
C LYS A 111 11.03 9.39 7.11
N ILE A 112 11.58 8.20 7.36
CA ILE A 112 11.96 7.75 8.71
C ILE A 112 13.05 8.66 9.30
N ILE A 113 14.03 9.07 8.49
CA ILE A 113 15.10 9.97 8.92
C ILE A 113 14.56 11.37 9.21
N GLU A 114 13.69 11.90 8.36
CA GLU A 114 13.07 13.22 8.50
C GLU A 114 12.14 13.32 9.72
N SER A 115 11.51 12.20 10.11
CA SER A 115 10.57 12.12 11.23
C SER A 115 11.16 11.46 12.49
N GLU A 116 12.49 11.38 12.60
CA GLU A 116 13.14 10.61 13.67
C GLU A 116 12.78 11.05 15.10
N ASN A 117 12.41 12.32 15.26
CA ASN A 117 12.06 12.92 16.54
C ASN A 117 10.64 12.60 17.02
N VAL A 118 9.80 12.03 16.15
CA VAL A 118 8.40 11.70 16.44
C VAL A 118 8.08 10.21 16.24
N ILE A 119 9.09 9.41 15.89
CA ILE A 119 8.96 7.97 15.78
C ILE A 119 9.19 7.33 17.14
N ASP A 120 8.23 6.55 17.61
CA ASP A 120 8.35 5.73 18.80
C ASP A 120 8.08 4.26 18.51
N LYS A 121 8.59 3.39 19.39
CA LYS A 121 8.27 1.96 19.39
C LYS A 121 6.89 1.77 20.03
N VAL A 122 6.00 1.07 19.31
CA VAL A 122 4.69 0.64 19.79
C VAL A 122 4.66 -0.89 19.76
N GLU A 123 4.32 -1.51 20.88
CA GLU A 123 4.02 -2.94 20.94
C GLU A 123 2.53 -3.16 20.70
N ILE A 124 2.20 -4.03 19.75
CA ILE A 124 0.83 -4.30 19.38
C ILE A 124 0.21 -5.31 20.34
N ASP A 125 -0.82 -4.85 21.02
CA ASP A 125 -1.69 -5.62 21.89
C ASP A 125 -3.17 -5.35 21.53
N LEU A 126 -4.08 -5.76 22.41
CA LEU A 126 -5.52 -5.57 22.19
C LEU A 126 -5.94 -4.09 22.14
N GLU A 127 -5.22 -3.20 22.81
CA GLU A 127 -5.53 -1.77 22.88
C GLU A 127 -4.94 -1.01 21.68
N THR A 128 -3.74 -1.41 21.24
CA THR A 128 -2.98 -0.72 20.17
C THR A 128 -3.18 -1.34 18.78
N THR A 129 -4.11 -2.28 18.62
CA THR A 129 -4.36 -2.94 17.32
C THR A 129 -4.73 -1.97 16.19
N HIS A 130 -5.35 -0.83 16.52
CA HIS A 130 -5.68 0.23 15.57
C HIS A 130 -4.44 0.81 14.87
N VAL A 131 -3.26 0.79 15.51
CA VAL A 131 -1.96 1.18 14.92
C VAL A 131 -1.55 0.21 13.81
N LEU A 132 -1.83 -1.08 13.99
CA LEU A 132 -1.58 -2.10 12.96
C LEU A 132 -2.55 -1.92 11.77
N GLN A 133 -3.83 -1.63 12.06
CA GLN A 133 -4.83 -1.33 11.03
C GLN A 133 -4.46 -0.08 10.21
N TYR A 134 -3.98 0.98 10.86
CA TYR A 134 -3.51 2.23 10.25
C TYR A 134 -2.52 1.97 9.11
N ASN A 135 -1.68 0.95 9.26
CA ASN A 135 -0.61 0.60 8.32
C ASN A 135 -1.02 -0.43 7.26
N ALA A 136 -2.17 -1.10 7.40
CA ALA A 136 -2.43 -2.34 6.68
C ALA A 136 -2.79 -2.19 5.19
N PHE A 137 -3.28 -1.02 4.76
CA PHE A 137 -3.56 -0.79 3.33
C PHE A 137 -2.30 -0.39 2.54
N ALA A 138 -1.33 0.20 3.24
CA ALA A 138 -0.10 0.70 2.64
C ALA A 138 0.76 -0.45 2.12
N ASP A 139 1.56 -0.17 1.09
CA ASP A 139 2.50 -1.15 0.54
C ASP A 139 3.54 -1.53 1.60
N THR A 140 3.65 -2.82 1.89
CA THR A 140 4.71 -3.36 2.75
C THR A 140 5.95 -3.68 1.92
N LEU A 141 7.07 -3.08 2.28
CA LEU A 141 8.39 -3.29 1.70
C LEU A 141 9.13 -4.37 2.51
N GLY A 142 10.01 -5.13 1.86
CA GLY A 142 10.82 -6.16 2.51
C GLY A 142 10.11 -7.49 2.84
N LYS A 143 8.77 -7.55 2.92
CA LYS A 143 8.05 -8.80 3.21
C LYS A 143 7.76 -9.57 1.93
N THR A 144 8.44 -10.71 1.74
CA THR A 144 8.26 -11.58 0.57
C THR A 144 7.68 -12.94 0.95
N CYS A 145 6.90 -13.51 0.04
CA CYS A 145 6.30 -14.83 0.16
C CYS A 145 7.36 -15.91 -0.06
N ARG A 146 7.58 -16.77 0.93
CA ARG A 146 8.57 -17.85 0.87
C ARG A 146 8.34 -18.87 -0.25
N ILE A 147 7.13 -18.93 -0.81
CA ILE A 147 6.76 -19.90 -1.86
C ILE A 147 7.05 -19.36 -3.27
N CYS A 148 6.86 -18.06 -3.50
CA CYS A 148 6.92 -17.50 -4.85
C CYS A 148 7.72 -16.19 -4.98
N GLY A 149 8.34 -15.72 -3.90
CA GLY A 149 9.16 -14.50 -3.86
C GLY A 149 8.38 -13.19 -3.99
N ARG A 150 7.07 -13.22 -4.28
CA ARG A 150 6.27 -12.00 -4.44
C ARG A 150 6.09 -11.25 -3.11
N PRO A 151 5.86 -9.93 -3.14
CA PRO A 151 5.52 -9.17 -1.94
C PRO A 151 4.31 -9.75 -1.22
N MET A 152 4.26 -9.60 0.09
CA MET A 152 3.07 -9.87 0.90
C MET A 152 2.50 -8.56 1.43
N LYS A 153 1.20 -8.54 1.65
CA LYS A 153 0.52 -7.43 2.32
C LYS A 153 -0.09 -7.92 3.63
N LEU A 154 -0.14 -7.03 4.60
CA LEU A 154 -0.88 -7.25 5.83
C LEU A 154 -2.39 -7.31 5.53
N GLN A 155 -3.08 -8.32 6.06
CA GLN A 155 -4.49 -8.57 5.78
C GLN A 155 -5.20 -9.09 7.03
N TRP A 156 -6.52 -8.92 7.06
CA TRP A 156 -7.42 -9.54 8.03
C TRP A 156 -8.81 -9.76 7.39
N LYS A 157 -9.62 -10.60 8.04
CA LYS A 157 -10.97 -10.94 7.60
C LYS A 157 -11.89 -9.71 7.58
N ARG A 158 -12.84 -9.70 6.63
CA ARG A 158 -13.66 -8.51 6.32
C ARG A 158 -14.88 -8.35 7.22
N ASP A 159 -15.31 -9.43 7.83
CA ASP A 159 -16.53 -9.58 8.62
C ASP A 159 -16.29 -9.35 10.12
N LEU A 160 -15.09 -8.94 10.51
CA LEU A 160 -14.75 -8.59 11.88
C LEU A 160 -15.12 -7.12 12.14
N SER A 161 -15.95 -6.88 13.14
CA SER A 161 -16.28 -5.53 13.63
C SER A 161 -15.06 -4.85 14.27
N VAL A 162 -14.30 -5.62 15.05
CA VAL A 162 -13.01 -5.22 15.62
C VAL A 162 -12.04 -6.36 15.34
N ALA A 163 -10.93 -6.06 14.69
CA ALA A 163 -9.86 -7.04 14.47
C ALA A 163 -8.93 -7.06 15.68
N GLU A 164 -8.63 -8.23 16.22
CA GLU A 164 -7.60 -8.45 17.23
C GLU A 164 -6.24 -8.69 16.57
N PRO A 165 -5.10 -8.59 17.31
CA PRO A 165 -3.77 -8.83 16.76
C PRO A 165 -3.63 -10.21 16.09
N LYS A 166 -4.33 -11.24 16.60
CA LYS A 166 -4.30 -12.62 16.08
C LYS A 166 -5.03 -12.79 14.74
N ASP A 167 -5.90 -11.85 14.36
CA ASP A 167 -6.70 -11.92 13.14
C ASP A 167 -5.92 -11.45 11.90
N PHE A 168 -4.79 -10.78 12.13
CA PHE A 168 -3.90 -10.33 11.09
C PHE A 168 -3.05 -11.48 10.57
N TYR A 169 -2.75 -11.42 9.26
CA TYR A 169 -1.85 -12.33 8.59
C TYR A 169 -1.19 -11.65 7.40
N TRP A 170 -0.03 -12.16 7.00
CA TRP A 170 0.60 -11.82 5.73
C TRP A 170 -0.07 -12.59 4.61
N GLY A 171 -0.65 -11.89 3.64
CA GLY A 171 -1.22 -12.46 2.43
C GLY A 171 -0.32 -12.25 1.22
N CYS A 172 0.01 -13.32 0.49
CA CYS A 172 0.78 -13.21 -0.75
C CYS A 172 0.00 -12.43 -1.82
N THR A 173 0.63 -11.40 -2.41
CA THR A 173 0.03 -10.59 -3.49
C THR A 173 -0.26 -11.39 -4.75
N GLY A 174 0.40 -12.54 -4.94
CA GLY A 174 0.10 -13.51 -6.00
C GLY A 174 -1.34 -14.03 -5.98
N TRP A 175 -2.08 -13.87 -4.87
CA TRP A 175 -3.50 -14.23 -4.80
C TRP A 175 -4.35 -13.38 -5.76
N TYR A 176 -3.95 -12.14 -6.01
CA TYR A 176 -4.68 -11.21 -6.87
C TYR A 176 -4.40 -11.40 -8.37
N ILE A 177 -3.39 -12.21 -8.71
CA ILE A 177 -2.99 -12.48 -10.09
C ILE A 177 -3.63 -13.80 -10.51
N GLN A 178 -4.46 -13.77 -11.56
CA GLN A 178 -5.08 -14.96 -12.14
C GLN A 178 -4.20 -15.57 -13.22
N GLN A 179 -4.18 -16.90 -13.26
CA GLN A 179 -3.57 -17.73 -14.29
C GLN A 179 -4.60 -18.80 -14.68
N GLY A 180 -5.48 -18.44 -15.64
CA GLY A 180 -6.71 -19.19 -15.88
C GLY A 180 -7.63 -19.13 -14.65
N ASP A 181 -8.20 -20.26 -14.27
CA ASP A 181 -9.09 -20.37 -13.09
C ASP A 181 -8.35 -20.41 -11.75
N LYS A 182 -7.01 -20.40 -11.77
CA LYS A 182 -6.16 -20.49 -10.57
C LYS A 182 -5.54 -19.14 -10.24
N ARG A 183 -5.23 -18.95 -8.96
CA ARG A 183 -4.37 -17.84 -8.50
C ARG A 183 -2.91 -18.26 -8.63
N VAL A 184 -2.02 -17.30 -8.89
CA VAL A 184 -0.57 -17.56 -8.98
C VAL A 184 -0.02 -18.08 -7.65
N CYS A 185 -0.53 -17.60 -6.52
CA CYS A 185 -0.16 -18.10 -5.20
C CYS A 185 -1.26 -17.80 -4.18
N THR A 186 -1.60 -18.75 -3.32
CA THR A 186 -2.61 -18.61 -2.26
C THR A 186 -2.00 -18.61 -0.85
N HIS A 187 -0.67 -18.60 -0.75
CA HIS A 187 0.05 -18.72 0.52
C HIS A 187 -0.22 -17.54 1.46
N THR A 188 -0.38 -17.86 2.74
CA THR A 188 -0.51 -16.90 3.83
C THR A 188 0.41 -17.28 4.98
N GLU A 189 0.79 -16.31 5.80
CA GLU A 189 1.63 -16.52 6.98
C GLU A 189 1.01 -15.81 8.17
N LYS A 190 0.94 -16.48 9.33
CA LYS A 190 0.57 -15.83 10.58
C LYS A 190 1.64 -14.81 10.96
N LEU A 191 1.22 -13.71 11.59
CA LEU A 191 2.16 -12.80 12.23
C LEU A 191 2.98 -13.55 13.28
N GLN A 192 4.27 -13.29 13.30
CA GLN A 192 5.19 -13.76 14.34
C GLN A 192 5.24 -12.73 15.46
N ARG A 193 5.74 -13.13 16.64
CA ARG A 193 5.90 -12.21 17.79
C ARG A 193 6.57 -10.89 17.39
N ASN A 194 7.56 -10.97 16.52
CA ASN A 194 8.34 -9.82 16.07
C ASN A 194 7.49 -8.83 15.25
N ASP A 195 6.52 -9.33 14.48
CA ASP A 195 5.66 -8.50 13.62
C ASP A 195 4.76 -7.55 14.42
N TYR A 196 4.59 -7.80 15.73
CA TYR A 196 3.85 -6.95 16.65
C TYR A 196 4.68 -5.79 17.22
N GLY A 197 5.98 -5.71 16.92
CA GLY A 197 6.80 -4.52 17.23
C GLY A 197 6.78 -3.55 16.05
N LEU A 198 6.20 -2.37 16.24
CA LEU A 198 6.19 -1.30 15.23
C LEU A 198 7.04 -0.13 15.71
N MET A 199 7.69 0.56 14.77
CA MET A 199 8.17 1.93 15.01
C MET A 199 7.46 2.85 14.03
N THR A 200 6.69 3.80 14.54
CA THR A 200 5.80 4.64 13.74
C THR A 200 5.71 6.05 14.33
N ASP A 201 5.25 7.00 13.52
CA ASP A 201 4.94 8.35 13.97
C ASP A 201 3.76 8.32 14.96
N THR A 202 4.05 8.55 16.25
CA THR A 202 3.07 8.50 17.34
C THR A 202 2.28 9.79 17.52
N THR A 203 2.54 10.82 16.70
CA THR A 203 1.85 12.11 16.79
C THR A 203 0.49 12.12 16.11
N ALA A 204 0.11 11.04 15.41
CA ALA A 204 -1.23 10.90 14.86
C ALA A 204 -2.24 10.95 16.03
N PRO A 205 -3.16 11.94 16.06
CA PRO A 205 -4.14 12.04 17.15
C PRO A 205 -5.03 10.79 17.24
N GLU A 206 -5.15 10.03 16.16
CA GLU A 206 -5.88 8.75 16.15
C GLU A 206 -5.27 7.67 17.05
N PHE A 207 -4.03 7.83 17.51
CA PHE A 207 -3.40 6.90 18.44
C PHE A 207 -3.67 7.25 19.91
N SER A 208 -4.26 8.42 20.18
CA SER A 208 -4.69 8.81 21.52
C SER A 208 -6.08 8.29 21.88
N VAL A 209 -6.73 7.54 20.98
CA VAL A 209 -8.05 6.94 21.18
C VAL A 209 -7.96 5.43 20.93
N THR A 210 -8.77 4.67 21.67
CA THR A 210 -8.89 3.22 21.45
C THR A 210 -9.62 2.92 20.13
N ALA A 211 -9.51 1.68 19.66
CA ALA A 211 -10.24 1.24 18.47
C ALA A 211 -11.77 1.37 18.63
N GLU A 212 -12.28 1.16 19.84
CA GLU A 212 -13.70 1.27 20.17
C GLU A 212 -14.17 2.72 20.18
N GLU A 213 -13.46 3.61 20.88
CA GLU A 213 -13.75 5.05 20.88
C GLU A 213 -13.70 5.63 19.46
N PHE A 214 -12.72 5.22 18.66
CA PHE A 214 -12.64 5.68 17.29
C PHE A 214 -13.80 5.18 16.44
N GLY A 215 -14.26 3.94 16.68
CA GLY A 215 -15.48 3.40 16.09
C GLY A 215 -16.70 4.27 16.40
N ILE A 216 -16.87 4.69 17.65
CA ILE A 216 -17.97 5.57 18.07
C ILE A 216 -17.90 6.90 17.31
N ILE A 217 -16.72 7.53 17.25
CA ILE A 217 -16.50 8.81 16.55
C ILE A 217 -16.91 8.71 15.06
N LEU A 218 -16.59 7.61 14.39
CA LEU A 218 -16.93 7.42 12.97
C LEU A 218 -18.42 7.17 12.71
N THR A 219 -19.18 6.80 13.75
CA THR A 219 -20.63 6.56 13.64
C THR A 219 -21.47 7.77 14.06
N ASP A 220 -20.85 8.81 14.61
CA ASP A 220 -21.50 10.10 14.81
C ASP A 220 -21.79 10.75 13.45
N LYS A 221 -23.05 11.10 13.18
CA LYS A 221 -23.48 11.60 11.86
C LYS A 221 -22.77 12.90 11.46
N GLY A 222 -22.57 13.82 12.40
CA GLY A 222 -21.90 15.08 12.11
C GLY A 222 -20.45 14.84 11.68
N THR A 223 -19.77 13.94 12.38
CA THR A 223 -18.41 13.52 12.07
C THR A 223 -18.34 12.76 10.74
N GLU A 224 -19.27 11.84 10.49
CA GLU A 224 -19.38 11.09 9.23
C GLU A 224 -19.52 12.03 8.03
N ASP A 225 -20.39 13.05 8.11
CA ASP A 225 -20.61 14.03 7.04
C ASP A 225 -19.36 14.86 6.72
N VAL A 226 -18.60 15.24 7.76
CA VAL A 226 -17.33 15.96 7.62
C VAL A 226 -16.29 15.09 6.92
N ILE A 227 -16.15 13.83 7.34
CA ILE A 227 -15.18 12.90 6.74
C ILE A 227 -15.58 12.55 5.30
N ASP A 228 -16.86 12.30 5.02
CA ASP A 228 -17.34 12.05 3.66
C ASP A 228 -17.03 13.24 2.74
N THR A 229 -17.24 14.47 3.22
CA THR A 229 -16.87 15.68 2.46
C THR A 229 -15.39 15.72 2.13
N ARG A 230 -14.52 15.52 3.13
CA ARG A 230 -13.06 15.50 2.91
C ARG A 230 -12.62 14.40 1.95
N LEU A 231 -13.23 13.21 2.01
CA LEU A 231 -12.93 12.11 1.08
C LEU A 231 -13.43 12.39 -0.35
N ARG A 232 -14.58 13.07 -0.51
CA ARG A 232 -15.05 13.52 -1.83
C ARG A 232 -14.11 14.55 -2.44
N ASP A 233 -13.65 15.50 -1.63
CA ASP A 233 -12.72 16.54 -2.06
C ASP A 233 -11.37 15.92 -2.46
N LEU A 234 -10.81 15.05 -1.61
CA LEU A 234 -9.59 14.30 -1.91
C LEU A 234 -9.74 13.50 -3.22
N LYS A 235 -10.85 12.76 -3.38
CA LYS A 235 -11.13 12.01 -4.61
C LYS A 235 -11.18 12.93 -5.83
N SER A 236 -11.84 14.08 -5.71
CA SER A 236 -11.93 15.08 -6.78
C SER A 236 -10.56 15.62 -7.17
N ASP A 237 -9.73 15.97 -6.19
CA ASP A 237 -8.40 16.55 -6.41
C ASP A 237 -7.42 15.53 -7.01
N LEU A 238 -7.44 14.29 -6.54
CA LEU A 238 -6.69 13.18 -7.14
C LEU A 238 -7.10 12.96 -8.59
N ALA A 239 -8.41 12.98 -8.90
CA ALA A 239 -8.92 12.83 -10.25
C ALA A 239 -8.49 13.98 -11.18
N LYS A 240 -8.60 15.24 -10.73
CA LYS A 240 -8.15 16.43 -11.49
C LYS A 240 -6.67 16.38 -11.83
N ARG A 241 -5.85 15.81 -10.94
CA ARG A 241 -4.40 15.67 -11.14
C ARG A 241 -4.00 14.39 -11.87
N HIS A 242 -4.96 13.54 -12.27
CA HIS A 242 -4.71 12.22 -12.85
C HIS A 242 -3.78 11.33 -12.00
N ARG A 243 -3.97 11.41 -10.67
CA ARG A 243 -3.17 10.71 -9.67
C ARG A 243 -4.01 9.70 -8.88
N GLY A 244 -3.36 8.61 -8.47
CA GLY A 244 -3.87 7.73 -7.42
C GLY A 244 -3.15 7.99 -6.09
N VAL A 245 -3.64 7.35 -5.03
CA VAL A 245 -3.09 7.38 -3.67
C VAL A 245 -1.66 6.83 -3.67
N GLU A 246 -0.70 7.56 -3.09
CA GLU A 246 0.71 7.18 -3.13
C GLU A 246 1.05 5.96 -2.29
N LEU A 247 0.33 5.76 -1.18
CA LEU A 247 0.63 4.72 -0.21
C LEU A 247 0.26 3.30 -0.66
N ALA A 248 -0.61 3.16 -1.65
CA ALA A 248 -1.16 1.87 -2.05
C ALA A 248 -1.04 1.69 -3.56
N THR A 249 -0.40 0.59 -3.97
CA THR A 249 -0.31 0.21 -5.38
C THR A 249 -1.04 -1.09 -5.68
N CYS A 250 -1.47 -1.25 -6.93
CA CYS A 250 -2.07 -2.48 -7.39
C CYS A 250 -0.99 -3.58 -7.47
N PRO A 251 -1.15 -4.74 -6.81
CA PRO A 251 -0.17 -5.84 -6.87
C PRO A 251 -0.04 -6.48 -8.26
N VAL A 252 -0.98 -6.20 -9.16
CA VAL A 252 -0.99 -6.73 -10.53
C VAL A 252 -0.29 -5.77 -11.51
N HIS A 253 -0.51 -4.46 -11.33
CA HIS A 253 -0.10 -3.44 -12.29
C HIS A 253 0.97 -2.48 -11.76
N GLY A 254 1.21 -2.44 -10.45
CA GLY A 254 2.16 -1.54 -9.77
C GLY A 254 1.76 -0.08 -9.68
N GLU A 255 0.66 0.31 -10.30
CA GLU A 255 0.19 1.69 -10.29
C GLU A 255 -0.55 2.05 -9.01
N ASN A 256 -0.45 3.32 -8.63
CA ASN A 256 -1.18 3.90 -7.51
C ASN A 256 -2.68 3.63 -7.62
N MET A 257 -3.28 3.23 -6.51
CA MET A 257 -4.70 2.90 -6.46
C MET A 257 -5.55 4.17 -6.50
N VAL A 258 -6.70 4.10 -7.17
CA VAL A 258 -7.63 5.21 -7.35
C VAL A 258 -8.70 5.15 -6.27
N LEU A 259 -8.91 6.25 -5.55
CA LEU A 259 -10.01 6.38 -4.59
C LEU A 259 -11.36 6.40 -5.32
N ARG A 260 -12.25 5.49 -4.94
CA ARG A 260 -13.60 5.34 -5.51
C ARG A 260 -14.63 5.43 -4.39
N ARG A 261 -15.85 5.82 -4.77
CA ARG A 261 -17.01 5.88 -3.89
C ARG A 261 -18.12 4.98 -4.44
N LYS A 262 -18.76 4.18 -3.60
CA LYS A 262 -19.95 3.41 -3.95
C LYS A 262 -21.18 4.31 -3.97
N GLN A 263 -22.15 3.98 -4.81
CA GLN A 263 -23.43 4.71 -4.85
C GLN A 263 -24.38 4.28 -3.73
N ASN A 264 -24.41 2.98 -3.40
CA ASN A 264 -25.34 2.39 -2.43
C ASN A 264 -24.56 1.83 -1.23
N ALA A 265 -23.91 2.71 -0.48
CA ALA A 265 -23.10 2.32 0.67
C ALA A 265 -23.92 2.28 1.96
N THR A 266 -23.56 1.38 2.87
CA THR A 266 -24.06 1.36 4.25
C THR A 266 -22.99 1.92 5.18
N GLY A 267 -22.97 3.24 5.36
CA GLY A 267 -22.02 3.98 6.19
C GLY A 267 -20.67 4.26 5.52
N LEU A 268 -19.87 5.11 6.17
CA LEU A 268 -18.61 5.65 5.67
C LEU A 268 -17.58 4.59 5.24
N LEU A 269 -17.35 3.56 6.06
CA LEU A 269 -16.33 2.52 5.80
C LEU A 269 -16.71 1.61 4.62
N ASP A 270 -18.01 1.53 4.27
CA ASP A 270 -18.44 0.82 3.05
C ASP A 270 -18.46 1.75 1.82
N ALA A 271 -18.54 3.06 2.03
CA ALA A 271 -18.67 4.05 0.96
C ALA A 271 -17.40 4.18 0.12
N TYR A 272 -16.21 4.04 0.72
CA TYR A 272 -14.94 4.29 0.03
C TYR A 272 -14.07 3.04 -0.11
N PHE A 273 -13.41 2.94 -1.25
CA PHE A 273 -12.44 1.88 -1.51
C PHE A 273 -11.38 2.37 -2.50
N LEU A 274 -10.21 1.75 -2.47
CA LEU A 274 -9.18 1.96 -3.48
C LEU A 274 -9.32 0.89 -4.55
N ALA A 275 -9.26 1.28 -5.82
CA ALA A 275 -9.34 0.36 -6.96
C ALA A 275 -8.13 0.52 -7.87
N CYS A 276 -7.75 -0.57 -8.55
CA CYS A 276 -6.77 -0.46 -9.62
C CYS A 276 -7.25 0.55 -10.70
N PRO A 277 -6.35 1.33 -11.34
CA PRO A 277 -6.73 2.18 -12.48
C PRO A 277 -7.48 1.43 -13.59
N TYR A 278 -7.09 0.17 -13.84
CA TYR A 278 -7.73 -0.74 -14.80
C TYR A 278 -8.88 -1.55 -14.21
N TRP A 279 -9.38 -1.19 -13.03
CA TRP A 279 -10.56 -1.83 -12.47
C TRP A 279 -11.77 -1.52 -13.33
N GLN A 280 -12.52 -2.58 -13.64
CA GLN A 280 -13.82 -2.49 -14.29
C GLN A 280 -14.80 -3.41 -13.57
N PRO A 281 -16.09 -3.08 -13.54
CA PRO A 281 -17.13 -3.95 -13.02
C PRO A 281 -17.15 -5.32 -13.73
N ASN A 282 -17.81 -6.31 -13.12
CA ASN A 282 -18.08 -7.63 -13.71
C ASN A 282 -16.83 -8.40 -14.18
N ASN A 283 -15.69 -8.21 -13.50
CA ASN A 283 -14.41 -8.85 -13.82
C ASN A 283 -13.88 -8.55 -15.24
N ALA A 284 -14.35 -7.47 -15.89
CA ALA A 284 -13.88 -7.07 -17.20
C ALA A 284 -12.44 -6.50 -17.18
N GLY A 285 -12.00 -6.00 -16.02
CA GLY A 285 -10.68 -5.42 -15.80
C GLY A 285 -9.92 -6.07 -14.65
N CYS A 286 -8.99 -5.34 -14.06
CA CYS A 286 -8.31 -5.77 -12.84
C CYS A 286 -9.31 -5.87 -11.68
N THR A 287 -9.40 -7.04 -11.04
CA THR A 287 -10.35 -7.24 -9.94
C THR A 287 -9.81 -6.75 -8.58
N PHE A 288 -8.60 -6.20 -8.53
CA PHE A 288 -8.00 -5.78 -7.27
C PHE A 288 -8.64 -4.51 -6.75
N ILE A 289 -9.16 -4.61 -5.53
CA ILE A 289 -9.65 -3.50 -4.71
C ILE A 289 -9.07 -3.64 -3.30
N GLU A 290 -8.75 -2.52 -2.68
CA GLU A 290 -8.40 -2.42 -1.27
C GLU A 290 -9.56 -1.72 -0.55
N LYS A 291 -10.15 -2.39 0.44
CA LYS A 291 -11.22 -1.80 1.24
C LYS A 291 -10.60 -0.98 2.37
N LEU A 292 -11.19 0.17 2.68
CA LEU A 292 -10.83 0.98 3.84
C LEU A 292 -11.70 0.52 5.02
N LYS A 293 -11.28 -0.60 5.63
CA LYS A 293 -12.04 -1.41 6.58
C LYS A 293 -12.12 -0.82 8.00
N SER A 294 -11.33 0.20 8.31
CA SER A 294 -11.36 0.85 9.63
C SER A 294 -11.08 2.35 9.56
N GLY A 295 -11.48 3.06 10.62
CA GLY A 295 -11.16 4.48 10.78
C GLY A 295 -9.68 4.79 10.69
N SER A 296 -8.84 3.92 11.26
CA SER A 296 -7.39 4.08 11.24
C SER A 296 -6.84 4.07 9.81
N GLN A 297 -7.42 3.26 8.91
CA GLN A 297 -7.04 3.30 7.50
C GLN A 297 -7.51 4.59 6.80
N LEU A 298 -8.71 5.08 7.13
CA LEU A 298 -9.20 6.37 6.61
C LEU A 298 -8.33 7.53 7.08
N ALA A 299 -7.98 7.56 8.37
CA ALA A 299 -7.11 8.55 8.95
C ALA A 299 -5.72 8.53 8.31
N ALA A 300 -5.14 7.35 8.13
CA ALA A 300 -3.86 7.21 7.46
C ALA A 300 -3.89 7.72 6.02
N LEU A 301 -4.95 7.39 5.27
CA LEU A 301 -5.16 7.88 3.91
C LEU A 301 -5.29 9.41 3.87
N LEU A 302 -6.10 9.99 4.76
CA LEU A 302 -6.28 11.44 4.83
C LEU A 302 -4.99 12.13 5.26
N LYS A 303 -4.32 11.65 6.32
CA LYS A 303 -3.05 12.21 6.81
C LYS A 303 -1.98 12.18 5.71
N SER A 304 -1.89 11.09 4.95
CA SER A 304 -0.87 10.99 3.89
C SER A 304 -1.13 11.89 2.69
N GLU A 305 -2.39 12.08 2.30
CA GLU A 305 -2.73 12.82 1.08
C GLU A 305 -3.05 14.30 1.36
N THR A 306 -3.48 14.64 2.58
CA THR A 306 -3.91 16.00 2.96
C THR A 306 -3.16 16.57 4.17
N GLY A 307 -2.23 15.83 4.77
CA GLY A 307 -1.48 16.25 5.96
C GLY A 307 -2.27 16.19 7.28
N ARG A 308 -3.55 15.82 7.26
CA ARG A 308 -4.41 15.73 8.45
C ARG A 308 -5.24 14.46 8.42
N GLY A 309 -5.27 13.73 9.54
CA GLY A 309 -6.07 12.52 9.71
C GLY A 309 -7.56 12.81 9.90
N VAL A 310 -8.30 11.89 10.52
CA VAL A 310 -9.72 12.07 10.83
C VAL A 310 -9.92 13.11 11.93
N LEU A 311 -9.06 13.11 12.96
CA LEU A 311 -9.12 14.03 14.10
C LEU A 311 -8.41 15.37 13.79
#